data_AF-Q49UR2-F1
#
_entry.id   AF-Q49UR2-F1
#
_cell.length_a   1.000
_cell.length_b   1.000
_cell.length_c   1.000
_cell.angle_alpha   90.00
_cell.angle_beta   90.00
_cell.angle_gamma   90.00
#
_symmetry.space_group_name_H-M   'P 1'
#
loop_
_entity.id
_entity.type
_entity.pdbx_description
1 polymer ?
#
loop_
_entity_poly.entity_id
_entity_poly.type
_entity_poly.pdbx_seq_one_letter_code
_entity_poly.pdbx_strand_id
1 'polypeptide(L)'
;MRNLIKVENAFVLILVISLYFMFDFSFWLFLIFLLAPDLTAIGYVFNKRIGSMVYNIGHTYVLPSLVTTLYLLLKEPILLQIALIWFAHISMDRTLGYGLKYASDFKITTIQKL
;
A
#
# COMPACT_ATOMS: atom_id res chain seq x y z
N MET A 1 -18.73 4.63 7.95
CA MET A 1 -17.43 3.91 8.03
C MET A 1 -16.64 4.00 6.73
N ARG A 2 -17.20 3.65 5.57
CA ARG A 2 -16.51 3.74 4.26
C ARG A 2 -15.86 5.11 3.98
N ASN A 3 -16.62 6.20 4.11
CA ASN A 3 -16.09 7.55 3.88
C ASN A 3 -15.03 7.94 4.91
N LEU A 4 -15.15 7.47 6.16
CA LEU A 4 -14.15 7.71 7.20
C LEU A 4 -12.82 7.06 6.81
N ILE A 5 -12.84 5.80 6.38
CA ILE A 5 -11.64 5.09 5.92
C ILE A 5 -11.01 5.80 4.72
N LYS A 6 -11.81 6.26 3.74
CA LYS A 6 -11.28 7.03 2.60
C LYS A 6 -10.56 8.30 3.06
N VAL A 7 -11.15 9.03 4.02
CA VAL A 7 -10.57 10.26 4.57
C VAL A 7 -9.30 9.96 5.38
N GLU A 8 -9.31 8.94 6.24
CA GLU A 8 -8.12 8.49 6.97
C GLU A 8 -6.96 8.17 6.03
N ASN A 9 -7.24 7.42 4.95
CA ASN A 9 -6.22 7.07 3.98
C ASN A 9 -5.80 8.27 3.12
N ALA A 10 -6.68 9.25 2.87
CA ALA A 10 -6.29 10.50 2.23
C ALA A 10 -5.29 11.28 3.10
N PHE A 11 -5.51 11.32 4.41
CA PHE A 11 -4.56 11.92 5.35
C PHE A 11 -3.23 11.16 5.39
N VAL A 12 -3.26 9.83 5.41
CA VAL A 12 -2.05 9.00 5.32
C VAL A 12 -1.30 9.29 4.02
N LEU A 13 -2.01 9.35 2.88
CA LEU A 13 -1.42 9.65 1.57
C LEU A 13 -0.71 11.00 1.56
N ILE A 14 -1.38 12.05 2.04
CA ILE A 14 -0.80 13.40 2.14
C ILE A 14 0.45 13.35 3.02
N LEU A 15 0.36 12.73 4.20
CA LEU A 15 1.47 12.63 5.14
C LEU A 15 2.69 11.95 4.51
N VAL A 16 2.52 10.78 3.88
CA VAL A 16 3.67 10.04 3.33
C VAL A 16 4.27 10.70 2.10
N ILE A 17 3.46 11.40 1.29
CA ILE A 17 3.94 12.23 0.19
C ILE A 17 4.76 13.41 0.75
N SER A 18 4.25 14.10 1.76
CA SER A 18 4.97 15.21 2.41
C SER A 18 6.29 14.72 3.00
N LEU A 19 6.29 13.60 3.72
CA LEU A 19 7.52 13.00 4.23
C LEU A 19 8.49 12.66 3.10
N TYR A 20 8.04 12.01 2.02
CA TYR A 20 8.91 11.64 0.90
C TYR A 20 9.67 12.83 0.33
N PHE A 21 8.98 13.95 0.12
CA PHE A 21 9.62 15.18 -0.40
C PHE A 21 10.40 15.95 0.66
N MET A 22 10.05 15.85 1.95
CA MET A 22 10.86 16.42 3.04
C MET A 22 12.24 15.76 3.17
N PHE A 23 12.39 14.52 2.74
CA PHE A 23 13.67 13.81 2.68
C PHE A 23 14.42 14.02 1.34
N ASP A 24 13.98 14.97 0.51
CA ASP A 24 14.58 15.31 -0.79
C ASP A 24 14.72 14.11 -1.75
N PHE A 25 13.80 13.14 -1.64
CA PHE A 25 13.81 11.96 -2.51
C PHE A 25 13.30 12.27 -3.92
N SER A 26 13.71 11.43 -4.89
CA SER A 26 13.47 11.67 -6.32
C SER A 26 11.99 11.56 -6.71
N PHE A 27 11.43 12.64 -7.25
CA PHE A 27 10.10 12.67 -7.84
C PHE A 27 9.88 11.57 -8.89
N TRP A 28 10.88 11.31 -9.75
CA TRP A 28 10.76 10.31 -10.82
C TRP A 28 10.71 8.89 -10.27
N LEU A 29 11.50 8.59 -9.24
CA LEU A 29 11.44 7.28 -8.58
C LEU A 29 10.09 7.08 -7.91
N PHE A 30 9.58 8.11 -7.24
CA PHE A 30 8.24 8.06 -6.67
C PHE A 30 7.20 7.70 -7.72
N LEU A 31 7.16 8.43 -8.84
CA LEU A 31 6.15 8.23 -9.88
C LEU A 31 6.25 6.85 -10.55
N ILE A 32 7.47 6.41 -10.88
CA ILE A 32 7.71 5.12 -11.55
C ILE A 32 7.33 3.94 -10.64
N PHE A 33 7.74 3.99 -9.38
CA PHE A 33 7.54 2.88 -8.44
C PHE A 33 6.22 2.95 -7.68
N LEU A 34 5.43 4.03 -7.83
CA LEU A 34 4.12 4.15 -7.20
C LEU A 34 3.24 2.94 -7.55
N LEU A 35 3.25 2.49 -8.81
CA LEU A 35 2.45 1.35 -9.27
C LEU A 35 3.15 -0.01 -9.10
N ALA A 36 4.36 -0.06 -8.52
CA ALA A 36 5.08 -1.32 -8.35
C ALA A 36 4.34 -2.35 -7.48
N PRO A 37 3.62 -1.98 -6.39
CA PRO A 37 2.88 -2.95 -5.60
C PRO A 37 1.75 -3.65 -6.39
N ASP A 38 1.23 -3.06 -7.46
CA ASP A 38 0.20 -3.69 -8.32
C ASP A 38 0.71 -4.90 -9.07
N LEU A 39 2.02 -5.08 -9.20
CA LEU A 39 2.61 -6.31 -9.75
C LEU A 39 2.17 -7.55 -8.94
N THR A 40 1.80 -7.38 -7.67
CA THR A 40 1.24 -8.47 -6.85
C THR A 40 -0.11 -9.00 -7.37
N ALA A 41 -0.79 -8.27 -8.26
CA ALA A 41 -1.98 -8.76 -8.96
C ALA A 41 -1.68 -9.87 -9.98
N ILE A 42 -0.40 -10.13 -10.33
CA ILE A 42 -0.02 -11.23 -11.24
C ILE A 42 -0.51 -12.60 -10.75
N GLY A 43 -0.70 -12.77 -9.44
CA GLY A 43 -1.24 -14.01 -8.87
C GLY A 43 -2.63 -14.40 -9.41
N TYR A 44 -3.40 -13.44 -9.95
CA TYR A 44 -4.70 -13.70 -10.56
C TYR A 44 -4.61 -14.52 -11.85
N VAL A 45 -3.44 -14.60 -12.48
CA VAL A 45 -3.19 -15.45 -13.66
C VAL A 45 -3.38 -16.93 -13.33
N PHE A 46 -3.06 -17.36 -12.10
CA PHE A 46 -3.18 -18.77 -11.70
C PHE A 46 -4.61 -19.14 -11.28
N ASN A 47 -5.19 -18.38 -10.36
CA ASN A 47 -6.61 -18.46 -9.97
C ASN A 47 -6.97 -17.31 -9.00
N LYS A 48 -8.27 -17.14 -8.74
CA LYS A 48 -8.80 -16.09 -7.84
C LYS A 48 -8.28 -16.20 -6.40
N ARG A 49 -8.06 -17.41 -5.88
CA ARG A 49 -7.60 -17.62 -4.50
C ARG A 49 -6.16 -17.14 -4.35
N ILE A 50 -5.25 -17.63 -5.20
CA ILE A 50 -3.84 -17.21 -5.22
C ILE A 50 -3.74 -15.71 -5.51
N GLY A 51 -4.49 -15.21 -6.49
CA GLY A 51 -4.52 -13.79 -6.83
C GLY A 51 -4.90 -12.90 -5.66
N SER A 52 -5.99 -13.22 -4.95
CA SER A 52 -6.42 -12.45 -3.79
C SER A 52 -5.40 -12.50 -2.64
N MET A 53 -4.74 -13.65 -2.42
CA MET A 53 -3.71 -13.79 -1.40
C MET A 53 -2.48 -12.93 -1.72
N VAL A 54 -1.91 -13.08 -2.92
CA VAL A 54 -0.70 -12.33 -3.33
C VAL A 54 -0.97 -10.84 -3.36
N TYR A 55 -2.12 -10.42 -3.91
CA TYR A 55 -2.54 -9.02 -3.90
C TYR A 55 -2.62 -8.46 -2.48
N ASN A 56 -3.25 -9.19 -1.55
CA ASN A 56 -3.40 -8.73 -0.17
C ASN A 56 -2.07 -8.62 0.57
N ILE A 57 -1.12 -9.50 0.28
CA ILE A 57 0.25 -9.40 0.80
C ILE A 57 0.90 -8.11 0.29
N GLY A 58 0.70 -7.75 -0.98
CA GLY A 58 1.16 -6.47 -1.54
C GLY A 58 0.47 -5.23 -1.00
N HIS A 59 -0.79 -5.35 -0.55
CA HIS A 59 -1.67 -4.23 -0.21
C HIS A 59 -1.98 -4.12 1.30
N THR A 60 -1.23 -4.83 2.14
CA THR A 60 -1.24 -4.64 3.60
C THR A 60 -0.21 -3.60 4.03
N TYR A 61 -0.51 -2.84 5.09
CA TYR A 61 0.47 -1.93 5.68
C TYR A 61 1.57 -2.64 6.47
N VAL A 62 1.44 -3.94 6.72
CA VAL A 62 2.45 -4.71 7.47
C VAL A 62 3.81 -4.67 6.77
N LEU A 63 3.86 -4.91 5.46
CA LEU A 63 5.13 -4.93 4.72
C LEU A 63 5.85 -3.58 4.70
N PRO A 64 5.23 -2.45 4.30
CA PRO A 64 5.92 -1.17 4.35
C PRO A 64 6.26 -0.73 5.78
N SER A 65 5.50 -1.15 6.80
CA SER A 65 5.87 -0.96 8.20
C SER A 65 7.13 -1.72 8.58
N LEU A 66 7.26 -3.00 8.17
CA LEU A 66 8.48 -3.78 8.38
C LEU A 66 9.69 -3.17 7.69
N VAL A 67 9.55 -2.69 6.45
CA VAL A 67 10.61 -1.99 5.73
C VAL A 67 11.01 -0.70 6.46
N THR A 68 10.04 0.03 7.01
CA THR A 68 10.30 1.21 7.84
C THR A 68 11.08 0.85 9.10
N THR A 69 10.74 -0.24 9.79
CA THR A 69 11.50 -0.73 10.94
C THR A 69 12.94 -1.07 10.57
N LEU A 70 13.15 -1.71 9.42
CA LEU A 70 14.50 -1.98 8.91
C LEU A 70 15.27 -0.69 8.61
N TYR A 71 14.62 0.34 8.05
CA TYR A 71 15.22 1.66 7.93
C TYR A 71 15.61 2.23 9.30
N LEU A 72 14.78 2.10 10.33
CA LEU A 72 15.11 2.62 11.65
C LEU A 72 16.35 1.96 12.27
N LEU A 73 16.62 0.70 11.93
CA LEU A 73 17.79 -0.06 12.39
C LEU A 73 19.04 0.19 11.54
N LEU A 74 18.90 0.17 10.22
CA LEU A 74 20.02 0.21 9.28
C LEU A 74 20.37 1.63 8.81
N LYS A 75 19.42 2.57 8.93
CA LYS A 75 19.51 3.97 8.47
C LYS A 75 19.76 4.16 6.98
N GLU A 76 19.58 3.11 6.17
CA GLU A 76 19.73 3.17 4.72
C GLU A 76 18.57 3.94 4.03
N PRO A 77 18.82 5.09 3.37
CA PRO A 77 17.77 5.93 2.81
C PRO A 77 16.85 5.22 1.80
N ILE A 78 17.38 4.24 1.08
CA ILE A 78 16.63 3.46 0.10
C ILE A 78 15.46 2.70 0.74
N LEU A 79 15.62 2.25 1.99
CA LEU A 79 14.57 1.53 2.71
C LEU A 79 13.39 2.47 3.02
N LEU A 80 13.67 3.69 3.46
CA LEU A 80 12.62 4.68 3.71
C LEU A 80 11.92 5.08 2.41
N GLN A 81 12.65 5.26 1.31
CA GLN A 81 12.08 5.53 -0.01
C GLN A 81 11.08 4.45 -0.42
N ILE A 82 11.50 3.18 -0.35
CA ILE A 82 10.64 2.03 -0.69
C ILE A 82 9.40 2.02 0.20
N ALA A 83 9.56 2.19 1.52
CA ALA A 83 8.44 2.16 2.45
C ALA A 83 7.43 3.28 2.18
N LEU A 84 7.88 4.52 1.97
CA LEU A 84 7.01 5.67 1.74
C LEU A 84 6.26 5.58 0.41
N ILE A 85 6.91 5.16 -0.67
CA ILE A 85 6.25 4.92 -1.97
C ILE A 85 5.17 3.85 -1.82
N TRP A 86 5.47 2.78 -1.09
CA TRP A 86 4.54 1.68 -0.88
C TRP A 86 3.35 2.08 0.00
N PHE A 87 3.58 2.85 1.08
CA PHE A 87 2.50 3.46 1.85
C PHE A 87 1.63 4.39 0.99
N ALA A 88 2.26 5.19 0.11
CA ALA A 88 1.55 6.09 -0.79
C ALA A 88 0.62 5.31 -1.74
N HIS A 89 1.10 4.23 -2.35
CA HIS A 89 0.26 3.37 -3.19
C HIS A 89 -0.96 2.82 -2.45
N ILE A 90 -0.74 2.18 -1.29
CA ILE A 90 -1.84 1.55 -0.53
C ILE A 90 -2.85 2.59 -0.03
N SER A 91 -2.38 3.76 0.42
CA SER A 91 -3.25 4.85 0.89
C SER A 91 -4.01 5.51 -0.26
N MET A 92 -3.40 5.66 -1.44
CA MET A 92 -4.06 6.12 -2.66
C MET A 92 -5.21 5.18 -3.03
N ASP A 93 -4.94 3.88 -3.09
CA ASP A 93 -5.93 2.85 -3.37
C ASP A 93 -7.14 2.95 -2.42
N ARG A 94 -6.87 3.04 -1.12
CA ARG A 94 -7.91 3.12 -0.09
C ARG A 94 -8.66 4.45 -0.09
N THR A 95 -8.02 5.53 -0.52
CA THR A 95 -8.68 6.81 -0.73
C THR A 95 -9.69 6.72 -1.88
N LEU A 96 -9.30 6.09 -2.99
CA LEU A 96 -10.17 5.87 -4.16
C LEU A 96 -11.29 4.87 -3.85
N GLY A 97 -11.08 3.97 -2.88
CA GLY A 97 -12.05 3.00 -2.42
C GLY A 97 -11.71 1.56 -2.79
N TYR A 98 -10.47 1.31 -3.21
CA TYR A 98 -9.94 -0.04 -3.30
C TYR A 98 -9.56 -0.57 -1.92
N GLY A 99 -9.67 -1.88 -1.74
CA GLY A 99 -9.37 -2.55 -0.48
C GLY A 99 -8.93 -3.99 -0.71
N LEU A 100 -8.71 -4.72 0.38
CA LEU A 100 -8.28 -6.11 0.32
C LEU A 100 -9.32 -6.99 -0.39
N LYS A 101 -8.83 -8.01 -1.09
CA LYS A 101 -9.60 -8.91 -1.95
C LYS A 101 -9.91 -10.20 -1.20
N TYR A 102 -11.10 -10.74 -1.40
CA TYR A 102 -11.52 -12.00 -0.80
C TYR A 102 -11.52 -13.12 -1.84
N ALA A 103 -11.11 -14.31 -1.41
CA ALA A 103 -11.14 -15.52 -2.22
C ALA A 103 -12.53 -16.20 -2.24
N SER A 104 -13.47 -15.82 -1.37
CA SER A 104 -14.70 -16.58 -1.08
C SER A 104 -16.00 -15.76 -1.06
N ASP A 105 -17.13 -16.45 -1.30
CA ASP A 105 -18.51 -15.91 -1.39
C ASP A 105 -19.27 -15.82 -0.05
N PHE A 106 -18.62 -16.03 1.11
CA PHE A 106 -19.32 -16.01 2.39
C PHE A 106 -19.40 -14.61 3.03
N LYS A 107 -20.60 -14.30 3.57
CA LYS A 107 -21.03 -13.07 4.26
C LYS A 107 -19.87 -12.23 4.83
N ILE A 108 -19.49 -11.21 4.06
CA ILE A 108 -18.36 -10.33 4.35
C ILE A 108 -18.78 -9.32 5.42
N THR A 109 -18.13 -9.37 6.59
CA THR A 109 -18.24 -8.35 7.64
C THR A 109 -16.84 -7.90 8.06
N THR A 110 -16.17 -7.11 7.20
CA THR A 110 -14.86 -6.55 7.52
C THR A 110 -14.80 -5.07 7.15
N ILE A 111 -14.19 -4.29 8.05
CA ILE A 111 -14.03 -2.84 7.99
C ILE A 111 -13.36 -2.37 6.70
N GLN A 112 -12.49 -3.19 6.08
CA GLN A 112 -11.71 -2.83 4.90
C GLN A 112 -12.41 -3.05 3.55
N LYS A 113 -13.72 -3.36 3.54
CA LYS A 113 -14.51 -3.34 2.30
C LYS A 113 -14.89 -1.90 1.96
N LEU A 114 -14.12 -1.29 1.06
CA LEU A 114 -14.36 0.05 0.51
C LEU A 114 -15.10 0.02 -0.83
#